data_AF-A0A284R3K9-F1
#
_entry.id   AF-A0A284R3K9-F1
#
_cell.length_a   1.000
_cell.length_b   1.000
_cell.length_c   1.000
_cell.angle_alpha   90.00
_cell.angle_beta   90.00
_cell.angle_gamma   90.00
#
_symmetry.space_group_name_H-M   'P 1'
#
loop_
_entity.id
_entity.type
_entity.pdbx_description
1 polymer ?
#
loop_
_entity_poly.entity_id
_entity_poly.type
_entity_poly.pdbx_seq_one_letter_code
_entity_poly.pdbx_strand_id
1 'polypeptide(L)'
;MPDPSPATTSMNSPRFLLPDADTSVCSSDGIHFRIHRINSHIPLQDDPLPESSRILELLFKFLHNEPQPDLAELSFAVLLPLAEAARVYAAITLLYLLTRILSAMLR
;
A
#
# COMPACT_ATOMS: atom_id res chain seq x y z
N MET A 1 -36.06 20.27 -9.39
CA MET A 1 -35.33 19.00 -9.26
C MET A 1 -34.60 18.78 -10.58
N PRO A 2 -33.27 18.62 -10.53
CA PRO A 2 -32.71 17.35 -10.11
C PRO A 2 -31.91 17.44 -8.82
N ASP A 3 -31.97 16.33 -8.09
CA ASP A 3 -31.31 15.98 -6.85
C ASP A 3 -29.81 15.71 -7.14
N PRO A 4 -28.84 16.29 -6.40
CA PRO A 4 -27.48 15.79 -6.48
C PRO A 4 -27.42 14.46 -5.70
N SER A 5 -27.56 13.37 -6.48
CA SER A 5 -27.21 11.99 -6.14
C SER A 5 -26.00 11.89 -5.22
N PRO A 6 -25.98 10.88 -4.32
CA PRO A 6 -25.18 10.89 -3.12
C PRO A 6 -23.71 10.97 -3.49
N ALA A 7 -23.00 11.86 -2.79
CA ALA A 7 -21.55 11.83 -2.73
C ALA A 7 -21.13 10.38 -2.53
N THR A 8 -20.48 9.80 -3.54
CA THR A 8 -19.73 8.57 -3.38
C THR A 8 -18.72 8.88 -2.30
N THR A 9 -19.01 8.42 -1.08
CA THR A 9 -18.13 8.52 0.07
C THR A 9 -16.85 7.78 -0.30
N SER A 10 -15.92 8.49 -0.95
CA SER A 10 -14.54 8.08 -1.13
C SER A 10 -14.01 7.89 0.28
N MET A 11 -13.95 6.64 0.72
CA MET A 11 -13.41 6.25 2.00
C MET A 11 -11.90 6.49 1.95
N ASN A 12 -11.53 7.75 2.18
CA ASN A 12 -10.14 8.14 2.29
C ASN A 12 -9.60 7.50 3.56
N SER A 13 -8.45 6.85 3.47
CA SER A 13 -7.79 6.29 4.64
C SER A 13 -7.42 7.41 5.62
N PRO A 14 -7.94 7.43 6.87
CA PRO A 14 -7.73 8.55 7.80
C PRO A 14 -6.28 8.70 8.26
N ARG A 15 -5.45 7.67 8.03
CA ARG A 15 -4.02 7.64 8.36
C ARG A 15 -3.13 8.42 7.38
N PHE A 16 -3.64 8.79 6.21
CA PHE A 16 -2.83 9.34 5.12
C PHE A 16 -3.30 10.73 4.64
N LEU A 17 -4.02 11.47 5.49
CA LEU A 17 -4.44 12.84 5.21
C LEU A 17 -3.38 13.84 5.68
N LEU A 18 -2.35 14.09 4.87
CA LEU A 18 -1.44 15.22 5.07
C LEU A 18 -1.61 16.24 3.91
N PRO A 19 -1.61 17.56 4.20
CA PRO A 19 -1.82 18.60 3.18
C PRO A 19 -0.75 18.62 2.09
N ASP A 20 0.41 18.00 2.34
CA ASP A 20 1.61 18.04 1.50
C ASP A 20 1.83 16.70 0.75
N ALA A 21 0.79 15.88 0.65
CA ALA A 21 0.82 14.65 -0.12
C ALA A 21 0.70 14.95 -1.62
N ASP A 22 1.85 14.89 -2.33
CA ASP A 22 1.96 15.16 -3.77
C ASP A 22 1.41 14.04 -4.66
N THR A 23 1.00 12.90 -4.09
CA THR A 23 0.64 11.70 -4.84
C THR A 23 -0.60 11.02 -4.27
N SER A 24 -1.61 10.79 -5.12
CA SER A 24 -2.76 9.93 -4.84
C SER A 24 -2.63 8.58 -5.54
N VAL A 25 -2.92 7.49 -4.84
CA VAL A 25 -2.94 6.12 -5.35
C VAL A 25 -4.30 5.51 -5.02
N CYS A 26 -4.93 4.84 -5.97
CA CYS A 26 -6.16 4.09 -5.74
C CYS A 26 -5.87 2.59 -5.74
N SER A 27 -6.43 1.85 -4.79
CA SER A 27 -6.37 0.38 -4.77
C SER A 27 -7.45 -0.26 -5.62
N SER A 28 -7.32 -1.55 -5.91
CA SER A 28 -8.32 -2.30 -6.70
C SER A 28 -9.68 -2.44 -6.01
N ASP A 29 -9.74 -2.27 -4.69
CA ASP A 29 -10.95 -2.21 -3.87
C ASP A 29 -11.46 -0.76 -3.64
N GLY A 30 -10.94 0.22 -4.37
CA GLY A 30 -11.47 1.58 -4.44
C GLY A 30 -11.05 2.51 -3.29
N ILE A 31 -10.03 2.14 -2.51
CA ILE A 31 -9.51 2.94 -1.41
C ILE A 31 -8.41 3.87 -1.94
N HIS A 32 -8.54 5.14 -1.58
CA HIS A 32 -7.57 6.17 -1.97
C HIS A 32 -6.54 6.38 -0.85
N PHE A 33 -5.27 6.33 -1.25
CA PHE A 33 -4.10 6.61 -0.43
C PHE A 33 -3.46 7.91 -0.90
N ARG A 34 -2.98 8.69 0.06
CA ARG A 34 -2.21 9.90 -0.19
C ARG A 34 -0.81 9.68 0.39
N ILE A 35 0.20 9.63 -0.46
CA ILE A 35 1.56 9.23 -0.07
C ILE A 35 2.56 10.35 -0.36
N HIS A 36 3.60 10.46 0.48
CA HIS A 36 4.72 11.34 0.19
C HIS A 36 5.67 10.65 -0.80
N ARG A 37 6.01 11.38 -1.88
CA ARG A 37 6.75 10.92 -3.06
C ARG A 37 8.15 10.36 -2.81
N ILE A 38 8.68 10.48 -1.59
CA ILE A 38 10.13 10.51 -1.35
C ILE A 38 10.84 9.15 -1.60
N ASN A 39 10.14 8.02 -1.70
CA ASN A 39 10.79 6.69 -1.86
C ASN A 39 10.06 5.71 -2.79
N SER A 40 9.12 6.17 -3.62
CA SER A 40 8.20 5.27 -4.33
C SER A 40 8.28 5.43 -5.84
N HIS A 41 8.53 4.32 -6.55
CA HIS A 41 8.35 4.23 -8.00
C HIS A 41 6.90 3.91 -8.40
N ILE A 42 5.94 4.11 -7.50
CA ILE A 42 4.52 3.85 -7.79
C ILE A 42 4.07 4.75 -8.95
N PRO A 43 3.49 4.16 -10.01
CA PRO A 43 3.01 4.93 -11.13
C PRO A 43 1.93 5.91 -10.68
N LEU A 44 2.14 7.18 -11.04
CA LEU A 44 1.19 8.27 -10.90
C LEU A 44 0.17 8.16 -12.04
N GLN A 45 -0.78 7.24 -11.95
CA GLN A 45 -1.88 7.17 -12.91
C GLN A 45 -3.23 7.17 -12.19
N ASP A 46 -4.24 7.72 -12.87
CA ASP A 46 -5.63 7.75 -12.40
C ASP A 46 -6.24 6.34 -12.31
N ASP A 47 -5.60 5.35 -12.95
CA ASP A 47 -6.03 3.97 -12.92
C ASP A 47 -5.69 3.30 -11.57
N PRO A 48 -6.64 2.56 -10.97
CA PRO A 48 -6.39 1.81 -9.75
C PRO A 48 -5.24 0.82 -9.91
N LEU A 49 -4.39 0.76 -8.90
CA LEU A 49 -3.41 -0.31 -8.79
C LEU A 49 -4.13 -1.67 -8.63
N PRO A 50 -3.57 -2.75 -9.18
CA PRO A 50 -4.16 -4.08 -9.04
C PRO A 50 -4.17 -4.57 -7.58
N GLU A 51 -3.30 -4.03 -6.73
CA GLU A 51 -3.22 -4.38 -5.32
C GLU A 51 -4.42 -3.87 -4.50
N SER A 52 -4.90 -4.72 -3.59
CA SER A 52 -5.90 -4.31 -2.60
C SER A 52 -5.35 -3.30 -1.60
N SER A 53 -6.24 -2.53 -0.97
CA SER A 53 -5.93 -1.57 0.08
C SER A 53 -5.07 -2.18 1.19
N ARG A 54 -5.38 -3.42 1.60
CA ARG A 54 -4.62 -4.15 2.62
C ARG A 54 -3.15 -4.35 2.25
N ILE A 55 -2.87 -4.67 0.98
CA ILE A 55 -1.50 -4.91 0.51
C ILE A 55 -0.74 -3.58 0.41
N LEU A 56 -1.38 -2.55 -0.13
CA LEU A 56 -0.79 -1.22 -0.24
C LEU A 56 -0.50 -0.61 1.13
N GLU A 57 -1.39 -0.77 2.11
CA GLU A 57 -1.14 -0.33 3.49
C GLU A 57 0.11 -0.97 4.10
N LEU A 58 0.29 -2.28 3.90
CA LEU A 58 1.46 -2.99 4.39
C LEU A 58 2.71 -2.48 3.69
N LEU A 59 2.68 -2.35 2.36
CA LEU A 59 3.78 -1.81 1.57
C LEU A 59 4.18 -0.39 2.03
N PHE A 60 3.19 0.48 2.26
CA PHE A 60 3.42 1.84 2.74
C PHE A 60 4.01 1.88 4.14
N LYS A 61 3.62 0.97 5.04
CA LYS A 61 4.27 0.86 6.36
C LYS A 61 5.77 0.56 6.23
N PHE A 62 6.14 -0.35 5.32
CA PHE A 62 7.55 -0.65 5.05
C PHE A 62 8.29 0.53 4.39
N LEU A 63 7.62 1.34 3.57
CA LEU A 63 8.22 2.50 2.88
C LEU A 63 8.38 3.75 3.76
N HIS A 64 7.46 3.96 4.72
CA HIS A 64 7.42 5.17 5.54
C HIS A 64 8.07 5.02 6.92
N ASN A 65 8.84 3.95 7.14
CA ASN A 65 9.50 3.66 8.42
C ASN A 65 8.51 3.60 9.61
N GLU A 66 7.29 3.15 9.34
CA GLU A 66 6.27 2.87 10.34
C GLU A 66 6.55 1.52 11.02
N PRO A 67 5.94 1.24 12.20
CA PRO A 67 6.06 -0.06 12.85
C PRO A 67 5.66 -1.20 11.89
N GLN A 68 6.63 -2.05 11.60
CA GLN A 68 6.46 -3.16 10.67
C GLN A 68 5.65 -4.28 11.34
N PRO A 69 4.71 -4.90 10.61
CA PRO A 69 3.97 -6.05 11.11
C PRO A 69 4.91 -7.23 11.34
N ASP A 70 4.56 -8.11 12.27
CA ASP A 70 5.21 -9.41 12.35
C ASP A 70 4.81 -10.25 11.13
N LEU A 71 5.79 -10.62 10.32
CA LEU A 71 5.57 -11.39 9.10
C LEU A 71 5.21 -12.85 9.41
N ALA A 72 5.56 -13.36 10.59
CA ALA A 72 5.17 -14.70 11.03
C ALA A 72 3.66 -14.81 11.28
N GLU A 73 3.00 -13.70 11.58
CA GLU A 73 1.54 -13.65 11.80
C GLU A 73 0.74 -13.48 10.49
N LEU A 74 1.42 -13.20 9.37
CA LEU A 74 0.77 -13.01 8.07
C LEU A 74 0.66 -14.34 7.32
N SER A 75 -0.53 -14.65 6.83
CA SER A 75 -0.74 -15.81 5.95
C SER A 75 0.02 -15.66 4.62
N PHE A 76 0.37 -16.77 4.00
CA PHE A 76 0.99 -16.78 2.66
C PHE A 76 0.17 -16.01 1.60
N ALA A 77 -1.17 -16.04 1.71
CA ALA A 77 -2.09 -15.30 0.84
C ALA A 77 -1.91 -13.77 0.92
N VAL A 78 -1.28 -13.26 1.99
CA VAL A 78 -0.93 -11.85 2.17
C VAL A 78 0.54 -11.60 1.82
N LEU A 79 1.43 -12.51 2.23
CA LEU A 79 2.88 -12.37 2.01
C LEU A 79 3.26 -12.39 0.52
N LEU A 80 2.64 -13.27 -0.28
CA LEU A 80 2.97 -13.39 -1.70
C LEU A 80 2.59 -12.11 -2.48
N PRO A 81 1.35 -11.58 -2.42
CA PRO A 81 1.02 -10.31 -3.07
C PRO A 81 1.83 -9.12 -2.54
N LEU A 82 2.16 -9.10 -1.25
CA LEU A 82 3.01 -8.07 -0.67
C LEU A 82 4.44 -8.08 -1.25
N ALA A 83 5.02 -9.28 -1.41
CA ALA A 83 6.33 -9.42 -2.04
C ALA A 83 6.31 -9.01 -3.51
N GLU A 84 5.27 -9.38 -4.27
CA GLU A 84 5.13 -8.93 -5.66
C GLU A 84 4.99 -7.42 -5.76
N ALA A 85 4.14 -6.80 -4.94
CA ALA A 85 3.99 -5.35 -4.90
C ALA A 85 5.31 -4.65 -4.53
N ALA A 86 6.03 -5.16 -3.52
CA ALA A 86 7.35 -4.65 -3.16
C ALA A 86 8.36 -4.76 -4.32
N ARG A 87 8.32 -5.83 -5.11
CA ARG A 87 9.20 -6.01 -6.27
C ARG A 87 8.95 -4.97 -7.35
N VAL A 88 7.69 -4.65 -7.61
CA VAL A 88 7.30 -3.71 -8.66
C VAL A 88 7.58 -2.27 -8.24
N TYR A 89 7.27 -1.91 -7.00
CA TYR A 89 7.24 -0.50 -6.60
C TYR A 89 8.42 -0.06 -5.73
N ALA A 90 9.14 -1.01 -5.12
CA ALA A 90 10.07 -0.73 -4.03
C ALA A 90 11.22 -1.76 -3.95
N ALA A 91 12.11 -1.77 -4.95
CA ALA A 91 13.17 -2.78 -5.08
C ALA A 91 14.09 -2.94 -3.85
N ILE A 92 14.43 -1.85 -3.14
CA ILE A 92 15.20 -1.92 -1.89
C ILE A 92 14.36 -2.55 -0.78
N THR A 93 13.09 -2.18 -0.69
CA THR A 93 12.12 -2.74 0.26
C THR A 93 11.86 -4.22 0.01
N LEU A 94 11.88 -4.69 -1.25
CA LEU A 94 11.75 -6.10 -1.60
C LEU A 94 12.87 -6.93 -0.97
N LEU A 95 14.14 -6.54 -1.13
CA LEU A 95 15.27 -7.30 -0.58
C LEU A 95 15.17 -7.42 0.94
N TYR A 96 14.80 -6.33 1.60
CA TYR A 96 14.57 -6.30 3.05
C TYR A 96 13.37 -7.18 3.47
N LEU A 97 12.27 -7.16 2.71
CA LEU A 97 11.11 -7.99 2.98
C LEU A 97 11.42 -9.47 2.79
N LEU A 98 12.10 -9.86 1.71
CA LEU A 98 12.45 -11.25 1.40
C LEU A 98 13.36 -11.87 2.47
N THR A 99 14.37 -11.12 2.93
CA THR A 99 15.25 -11.60 4.01
C THR A 99 14.47 -11.84 5.31
N ARG A 100 13.48 -10.99 5.61
CA ARG A 100 12.61 -11.16 6.79
C ARG A 100 11.61 -12.30 6.63
N ILE A 101 10.99 -12.47 5.46
CA ILE A 101 10.09 -13.60 5.17
C ILE A 101 10.86 -14.92 5.31
N LEU A 102 12.06 -15.02 4.71
CA LEU A 102 12.89 -16.21 4.82
C LEU A 102 13.26 -16.50 6.27
N SER A 103 13.61 -15.47 7.05
CA SER A 103 13.90 -15.61 8.47
C SER A 103 12.69 -16.03 9.31
N ALA A 104 11.49 -15.61 8.94
CA ALA A 104 10.25 -16.00 9.61
C ALA A 104 9.85 -17.44 9.29
N MET A 105 10.10 -17.90 8.05
CA MET A 105 9.76 -19.26 7.60
C MET A 105 10.75 -20.34 8.09
N LEU A 106 11.95 -19.94 8.54
CA LEU A 106 12.99 -20.83 9.07
C LEU A 106 12.98 -20.96 10.61
N ARG A 107 12.01 -20.34 11.29
CA ARG A 107 11.77 -20.51 12.73
C ARG A 107 10.66 -21.53 12.97
#